data_AF-A0A9D2T4J3-F1
#
_entry.id   AF-A0A9D2T4J3-F1
#
_cell.length_a   1.000
_cell.length_b   1.000
_cell.length_c   1.000
_cell.angle_alpha   90.00
_cell.angle_beta   90.00
_cell.angle_gamma   90.00
#
_symmetry.space_group_name_H-M   'P 1'
#
loop_
_entity.id
_entity.type
_entity.pdbx_description
1 polymer ?
#
loop_
_entity_poly.entity_id
_entity_poly.type
_entity_poly.pdbx_seq_one_letter_code
_entity_poly.pdbx_strand_id
1 'polypeptide(L)'
;MANTLPNVTLGQYNGLAVTRHVRPVLDRTVDQEVAHRCRLHAYYTPTEGPAKRGDKVTFDSEGFRDGQPIPDSRNDNATIVLGRGKLTPAIERAFYGHKAGDTFDVEMTYPQDFQVEELAGVSAKFTIRLHAIAEKHTPEANEAFARSRGFDSMEAMKAQIRKEKQAIHEEAADRKAGQDLLNMAGANLTVTLPEKQVAAEAEREYKQLEAKLKKSGIPMDAYCKSCRTTPEGLHASFRQSAEKRLRGILAAKAISEAEGIVAHTDEVNAEYRRLAAQHNTPEAEIRKVLSPDAVAAALVSQKVQAFLLANAQVTSVTDPAPQNATSAKEV
;
A
#
# COMPACT_ATOMS: atom_id res chain seq x y z
N MET A 1 -9.26 -14.53 -33.84
CA MET A 1 -10.54 -15.28 -33.79
C MET A 1 -11.47 -14.53 -32.89
N ALA A 2 -12.63 -14.09 -33.39
CA ALA A 2 -13.62 -13.37 -32.60
C ALA A 2 -14.05 -14.26 -31.44
N ASN A 3 -13.70 -13.87 -30.20
CA ASN A 3 -14.14 -14.56 -29.00
C ASN A 3 -15.61 -14.16 -28.79
N THR A 4 -16.52 -14.89 -29.44
CA THR A 4 -17.97 -14.70 -29.28
C THR A 4 -18.30 -14.90 -27.82
N LEU A 5 -18.62 -13.81 -27.13
CA LEU A 5 -19.10 -13.88 -25.75
C LEU A 5 -20.37 -14.75 -25.73
N PRO A 6 -20.54 -15.60 -24.71
CA PRO A 6 -21.72 -16.44 -24.62
C PRO A 6 -22.98 -15.56 -24.57
N ASN A 7 -24.06 -16.01 -25.22
CA ASN A 7 -25.36 -15.35 -25.08
C ASN A 7 -25.80 -15.43 -23.62
N VAL A 8 -26.18 -14.29 -23.07
CA VAL A 8 -26.55 -14.11 -21.67
C VAL A 8 -27.99 -13.64 -21.57
N THR A 9 -28.75 -14.24 -20.65
CA THR A 9 -30.09 -13.76 -20.28
C THR A 9 -30.05 -13.29 -18.84
N LEU A 10 -30.34 -12.01 -18.61
CA LEU A 10 -30.43 -11.42 -17.28
C LEU A 10 -31.59 -12.05 -16.49
N GLY A 11 -31.29 -12.48 -15.26
CA GLY A 11 -32.30 -12.78 -14.25
C GLY A 11 -32.60 -11.55 -13.39
N GLN A 12 -33.04 -11.76 -12.15
CA GLN A 12 -33.23 -10.67 -11.20
C GLN A 12 -31.89 -10.05 -10.79
N TYR A 13 -31.70 -8.76 -11.05
CA TYR A 13 -30.54 -7.98 -10.57
C TYR A 13 -30.94 -6.75 -9.76
N ASN A 14 -32.15 -6.23 -9.96
CA ASN A 14 -32.65 -5.06 -9.26
C ASN A 14 -33.33 -5.45 -7.92
N GLY A 15 -33.36 -4.56 -6.91
CA GLY A 15 -34.08 -4.80 -5.66
C GLY A 15 -33.53 -5.94 -4.78
N LEU A 16 -32.32 -6.42 -5.05
CA LEU A 16 -31.67 -7.50 -4.29
C LEU A 16 -31.38 -7.05 -2.85
N ALA A 17 -31.49 -7.97 -1.89
CA ALA A 17 -31.17 -7.67 -0.49
C ALA A 17 -29.67 -7.85 -0.22
N VAL A 18 -29.07 -6.89 0.49
CA VAL A 18 -27.67 -6.95 0.90
C VAL A 18 -27.46 -6.36 2.30
N THR A 19 -26.62 -7.02 3.09
CA THR A 19 -26.14 -6.46 4.36
C THR A 19 -24.84 -5.70 4.11
N ARG A 20 -24.86 -4.39 4.36
CA ARG A 20 -23.71 -3.50 4.22
C ARG A 20 -22.97 -3.39 5.55
N HIS A 21 -21.76 -3.89 5.58
CA HIS A 21 -20.89 -3.94 6.77
C HIS A 21 -19.93 -2.76 6.79
N VAL A 22 -20.10 -1.86 7.75
CA VAL A 22 -19.24 -0.68 7.94
C VAL A 22 -18.32 -0.91 9.13
N ARG A 23 -17.02 -0.80 8.91
CA ARG A 23 -16.05 -0.87 10.02
C ARG A 23 -16.11 0.40 10.86
N PRO A 24 -16.09 0.30 12.20
CA PRO A 24 -16.05 1.48 13.06
C PRO A 24 -14.67 2.16 12.97
N VAL A 25 -14.65 3.48 13.15
CA VAL A 25 -13.39 4.21 13.37
C VAL A 25 -13.07 4.17 14.86
N LEU A 26 -11.95 3.53 15.20
CA LEU A 26 -11.48 3.42 16.59
C LEU A 26 -10.72 4.67 17.01
N ASP A 27 -10.84 5.06 18.28
CA ASP A 27 -10.11 6.20 18.85
C ASP A 27 -8.61 6.05 18.70
N ARG A 28 -8.09 4.82 18.91
CA ARG A 28 -6.69 4.49 18.68
C ARG A 28 -6.23 4.81 17.26
N THR A 29 -7.08 4.59 16.25
CA THR A 29 -6.76 4.91 14.85
C THR A 29 -6.66 6.43 14.64
N VAL A 30 -7.53 7.20 15.30
CA VAL A 30 -7.48 8.67 15.27
C VAL A 30 -6.21 9.17 15.95
N ASP A 31 -5.87 8.65 17.13
CA ASP A 31 -4.66 9.05 17.86
C ASP A 31 -3.38 8.69 17.09
N GLN A 32 -3.34 7.52 16.43
CA GLN A 32 -2.22 7.13 15.56
C GLN A 32 -2.05 8.08 14.37
N GLU A 33 -3.15 8.52 13.75
CA GLU A 33 -3.14 9.48 12.66
C GLU A 33 -2.66 10.86 13.14
N VAL A 34 -3.13 11.34 14.30
CA VAL A 34 -2.63 12.57 14.92
C VAL A 34 -1.13 12.49 15.16
N ALA A 35 -0.65 11.40 15.77
CA ALA A 35 0.76 11.19 16.02
C ALA A 35 1.57 11.10 14.71
N HIS A 36 1.00 10.51 13.65
CA HIS A 36 1.61 10.49 12.33
C HIS A 36 1.75 11.90 11.75
N ARG A 37 0.68 12.71 11.80
CA ARG A 37 0.71 14.11 11.35
C ARG A 37 1.75 14.92 12.13
N CYS A 38 1.88 14.72 13.44
CA CYS A 38 2.94 15.35 14.24
C CYS A 38 4.34 14.98 13.73
N ARG A 39 4.59 13.68 13.47
CA ARG A 39 5.88 13.21 12.93
C ARG A 39 6.22 13.78 11.55
N LEU A 40 5.22 14.00 10.70
CA LEU A 40 5.40 14.61 9.37
C LEU A 40 5.77 16.10 9.45
N HIS A 41 5.35 16.78 10.52
CA HIS A 41 5.67 18.19 10.78
C HIS A 41 6.87 18.36 11.73
N ALA A 42 7.68 17.32 11.89
CA ALA A 42 8.93 17.43 12.62
C ALA A 42 9.89 18.36 11.87
N TYR A 43 10.56 19.23 12.62
CA TYR A 43 11.56 20.16 12.11
C TYR A 43 12.88 19.96 12.84
N TYR A 44 13.93 20.58 12.33
CA TYR A 44 15.28 20.45 12.86
C TYR A 44 15.80 21.82 13.30
N THR A 45 16.34 21.92 14.51
CA THR A 45 16.99 23.14 15.02
C THR A 45 18.44 22.86 15.39
N PRO A 46 19.38 23.79 15.13
CA PRO A 46 20.77 23.63 15.53
C PRO A 46 20.91 23.32 17.03
N THR A 47 21.87 22.46 17.38
CA THR A 47 22.18 22.10 18.77
C THR A 47 23.68 22.01 19.00
N GLU A 48 24.11 22.31 20.23
CA GLU A 48 25.49 22.12 20.72
C GLU A 48 25.66 20.79 21.47
N GLY A 49 24.56 20.02 21.61
CA GLY A 49 24.57 18.71 22.23
C GLY A 49 25.34 17.67 21.41
N PRO A 50 25.73 16.55 22.03
CA PRO A 50 26.30 15.43 21.29
C PRO A 50 25.28 14.84 20.32
N ALA A 51 25.74 14.41 19.15
CA ALA A 51 24.90 13.79 18.13
C ALA A 51 24.27 12.50 18.68
N LYS A 52 22.97 12.33 18.41
CA LYS A 52 22.19 11.15 18.80
C LYS A 52 21.30 10.68 17.65
N ARG A 53 20.74 9.48 17.81
CA ARG A 53 19.82 8.88 16.83
C ARG A 53 18.65 9.83 16.56
N GLY A 54 18.38 10.10 15.29
CA GLY A 54 17.29 10.97 14.84
C GLY A 54 17.73 12.40 14.50
N ASP A 55 18.90 12.84 14.95
CA ASP A 55 19.47 14.14 14.61
C ASP A 55 19.87 14.18 13.13
N LYS A 56 19.91 15.39 12.60
CA LYS A 56 20.45 15.69 11.28
C LYS A 56 21.86 16.23 11.46
N VAL A 57 22.84 15.55 10.89
CA VAL A 57 24.25 15.96 10.96
C VAL A 57 24.73 16.40 9.58
N THR A 58 25.63 17.38 9.57
CA THR A 58 26.33 17.85 8.38
C THR A 58 27.82 17.66 8.60
N PHE A 59 28.49 16.94 7.70
CA PHE A 59 29.88 16.52 7.87
C PHE A 59 30.62 16.37 6.54
N ASP A 60 31.94 16.40 6.59
CA ASP A 60 32.80 15.87 5.53
C ASP A 60 33.29 14.48 5.94
N SER A 61 33.47 13.60 4.96
CA SER A 61 34.10 12.30 5.18
C SER A 61 35.07 11.97 4.07
N GLU A 62 36.19 11.35 4.39
CA GLU A 62 37.14 10.80 3.41
C GLU A 62 37.62 9.43 3.87
N GLY A 63 37.64 8.46 2.95
CA GLY A 63 38.03 7.08 3.22
C GLY A 63 39.46 6.81 2.77
N PHE A 64 40.21 6.06 3.58
CA PHE A 64 41.58 5.68 3.34
C PHE A 64 41.75 4.16 3.46
N ARG A 65 42.53 3.57 2.56
CA ARG A 65 42.98 2.18 2.58
C ARG A 65 44.51 2.18 2.61
N ASP A 66 45.10 1.59 3.64
CA ASP A 66 46.56 1.53 3.82
C ASP A 66 47.26 2.91 3.70
N GLY A 67 46.58 3.96 4.16
CA GLY A 67 47.05 5.35 4.09
C GLY A 67 46.86 6.05 2.74
N GLN A 68 46.32 5.37 1.73
CA GLN A 68 45.96 5.98 0.43
C GLN A 68 44.47 6.30 0.36
N PRO A 69 44.07 7.45 -0.23
CA PRO A 69 42.66 7.79 -0.38
C PRO A 69 41.96 6.79 -1.30
N ILE A 70 40.75 6.39 -0.91
CA ILE A 70 39.89 5.53 -1.72
C ILE A 70 39.18 6.43 -2.76
N PRO A 71 39.28 6.15 -4.07
CA PRO A 71 38.57 6.90 -5.10
C PRO A 71 37.07 7.01 -4.79
N ASP A 72 36.50 8.19 -5.01
CA ASP A 72 35.07 8.50 -4.77
C ASP A 72 34.55 8.29 -3.35
N SER A 73 35.43 8.06 -2.35
CA SER A 73 35.03 7.93 -0.95
C SER A 73 34.77 9.27 -0.24
N ARG A 74 35.20 10.37 -0.86
CA ARG A 74 35.08 11.71 -0.30
C ARG A 74 33.67 12.25 -0.48
N ASN A 75 33.07 12.67 0.63
CA ASN A 75 31.82 13.42 0.65
C ASN A 75 32.06 14.75 1.34
N ASP A 76 31.85 15.86 0.63
CA ASP A 76 31.92 17.19 1.21
C ASP A 76 30.50 17.70 1.56
N ASN A 77 30.36 18.27 2.75
CA ASN A 77 29.15 18.90 3.27
C ASN A 77 27.89 18.00 3.20
N ALA A 78 28.09 16.70 3.37
CA ALA A 78 27.02 15.71 3.34
C ALA A 78 26.07 15.93 4.52
N THR A 79 24.77 15.90 4.27
CA THR A 79 23.74 16.06 5.31
C THR A 79 22.88 14.81 5.40
N ILE A 80 22.83 14.20 6.58
CA ILE A 80 22.13 12.94 6.81
C ILE A 80 21.37 12.95 8.14
N VAL A 81 20.29 12.17 8.21
CA VAL A 81 19.57 11.93 9.47
C VAL A 81 20.04 10.59 10.03
N LEU A 82 20.62 10.61 11.23
CA LEU A 82 21.11 9.42 11.92
C LEU A 82 19.95 8.47 12.26
N GLY A 83 20.15 7.17 12.09
CA GLY A 83 19.16 6.13 12.40
C GLY A 83 18.23 5.78 11.24
N ARG A 84 18.48 6.31 10.04
CA ARG A 84 17.69 6.02 8.81
C ARG A 84 18.29 4.92 7.93
N GLY A 85 19.39 4.29 8.35
CA GLY A 85 20.05 3.23 7.59
C GLY A 85 20.69 3.72 6.28
N LYS A 86 21.03 5.01 6.23
CA LYS A 86 21.72 5.64 5.10
C LYS A 86 23.24 5.54 5.22
N LEU A 87 23.76 5.28 6.42
CA LEU A 87 25.15 5.00 6.72
C LEU A 87 25.32 3.53 7.11
N THR A 88 26.53 2.99 6.98
CA THR A 88 26.83 1.67 7.55
C THR A 88 26.69 1.75 9.09
N PRO A 89 26.28 0.65 9.76
CA PRO A 89 26.12 0.66 11.21
C PRO A 89 27.38 1.07 11.99
N ALA A 90 28.57 0.79 11.44
CA ALA A 90 29.84 1.19 12.04
C ALA A 90 30.03 2.72 12.03
N ILE A 91 29.84 3.35 10.86
CA ILE A 91 29.91 4.81 10.72
C ILE A 91 28.84 5.48 11.59
N GLU A 92 27.60 5.01 11.53
CA GLU A 92 26.50 5.66 12.25
C GLU A 92 26.73 5.66 13.76
N ARG A 93 27.20 4.54 14.32
CA ARG A 93 27.51 4.46 15.76
C ARG A 93 28.63 5.40 16.18
N ALA A 94 29.61 5.62 15.31
CA ALA A 94 30.71 6.49 15.63
C ALA A 94 30.26 7.94 15.79
N PHE A 95 29.27 8.42 15.03
CA PHE A 95 28.72 9.77 15.23
C PHE A 95 28.19 10.01 16.66
N TYR A 96 27.65 8.98 17.31
CA TYR A 96 26.99 9.17 18.59
C TYR A 96 27.96 9.59 19.70
N GLY A 97 27.65 10.69 20.38
CA GLY A 97 28.50 11.26 21.43
C GLY A 97 29.42 12.39 20.97
N HIS A 98 29.71 12.52 19.66
CA HIS A 98 30.50 13.62 19.12
C HIS A 98 29.70 14.92 18.99
N LYS A 99 30.40 16.05 19.05
CA LYS A 99 29.83 17.39 18.91
C LYS A 99 30.20 18.04 17.58
N ALA A 100 29.45 19.07 17.21
CA ALA A 100 29.82 19.92 16.09
C ALA A 100 31.22 20.51 16.31
N GLY A 101 32.07 20.43 15.29
CA GLY A 101 33.48 20.79 15.33
C GLY A 101 34.44 19.59 15.50
N ASP A 102 33.95 18.44 15.96
CA ASP A 102 34.79 17.26 16.19
C ASP A 102 35.29 16.66 14.87
N THR A 103 36.55 16.23 14.87
CA THR A 103 37.10 15.35 13.84
C THR A 103 37.44 14.02 14.49
N PHE A 104 36.96 12.92 13.91
CA PHE A 104 37.18 11.59 14.45
C PHE A 104 37.32 10.55 13.34
N ASP A 105 37.97 9.45 13.67
CA ASP A 105 38.26 8.36 12.76
C ASP A 105 37.41 7.13 13.05
N VAL A 106 37.01 6.44 11.99
CA VAL A 106 36.20 5.22 12.06
C VAL A 106 36.80 4.15 11.18
N GLU A 107 37.05 2.98 11.76
CA GLU A 107 37.44 1.81 10.99
C GLU A 107 36.20 0.99 10.64
N MET A 108 36.12 0.56 9.38
CA MET A 108 35.12 -0.42 8.95
C MET A 108 35.68 -1.36 7.91
N THR A 109 35.09 -2.55 7.85
CA THR A 109 35.34 -3.50 6.78
C THR A 109 34.12 -3.51 5.86
N TYR A 110 34.35 -3.31 4.57
CA TYR A 110 33.32 -3.47 3.56
C TYR A 110 32.81 -4.92 3.55
N PRO A 111 31.51 -5.14 3.31
CA PRO A 111 30.98 -6.49 3.25
C PRO A 111 31.54 -7.25 2.04
N GLN A 112 31.50 -8.58 2.09
CA GLN A 112 32.03 -9.45 1.03
C GLN A 112 31.26 -9.32 -0.30
N ASP A 113 30.00 -8.88 -0.24
CA ASP A 113 29.10 -8.68 -1.38
C ASP A 113 29.00 -7.20 -1.81
N PHE A 114 30.01 -6.38 -1.49
CA PHE A 114 30.01 -4.98 -1.88
C PHE A 114 30.02 -4.80 -3.41
N GLN A 115 29.32 -3.78 -3.91
CA GLN A 115 29.13 -3.57 -5.35
C GLN A 115 30.43 -3.30 -6.12
N VAL A 116 31.45 -2.78 -5.42
CA VAL A 116 32.79 -2.56 -5.97
C VAL A 116 33.67 -3.72 -5.52
N GLU A 117 33.99 -4.65 -6.43
CA GLU A 117 34.76 -5.88 -6.12
C GLU A 117 36.10 -5.57 -5.43
N GLU A 118 36.77 -4.48 -5.81
CA GLU A 118 38.06 -4.07 -5.25
C GLU A 118 38.00 -3.61 -3.78
N LEU A 119 36.80 -3.30 -3.27
CA LEU A 119 36.57 -2.91 -1.89
C LEU A 119 35.92 -4.04 -1.08
N ALA A 120 35.44 -5.11 -1.70
CA ALA A 120 34.79 -6.21 -0.99
C ALA A 120 35.73 -6.87 0.04
N GLY A 121 35.29 -6.94 1.30
CA GLY A 121 36.08 -7.50 2.41
C GLY A 121 37.29 -6.65 2.85
N VAL A 122 37.52 -5.50 2.24
CA VAL A 122 38.64 -4.61 2.55
C VAL A 122 38.34 -3.77 3.78
N SER A 123 39.34 -3.58 4.64
CA SER A 123 39.25 -2.66 5.77
C SER A 123 39.70 -1.26 5.35
N ALA A 124 38.91 -0.25 5.74
CA ALA A 124 39.15 1.15 5.44
C ALA A 124 38.95 2.00 6.69
N LYS A 125 39.72 3.07 6.77
CA LYS A 125 39.64 4.09 7.82
C LYS A 125 39.00 5.34 7.22
N PHE A 126 37.91 5.81 7.82
CA PHE A 126 37.22 7.02 7.42
C PHE A 126 37.49 8.12 8.44
N THR A 127 38.01 9.25 7.97
CA THR A 127 38.10 10.46 8.78
C THR A 127 36.85 11.27 8.54
N ILE A 128 36.14 11.58 9.62
CA ILE A 128 34.87 12.32 9.61
C ILE A 128 35.10 13.65 10.31
N ARG A 129 34.73 14.74 9.64
CA ARG A 129 34.71 16.08 10.22
C ARG A 129 33.27 16.54 10.38
N LEU A 130 32.78 16.56 11.60
CA LEU A 130 31.40 16.92 11.92
C LEU A 130 31.27 18.45 12.01
N HIS A 131 30.55 19.07 11.08
CA HIS A 131 30.40 20.53 11.03
C HIS A 131 29.25 21.04 11.86
N ALA A 132 28.08 20.40 11.76
CA ALA A 132 26.87 20.86 12.42
C ALA A 132 25.96 19.70 12.81
N ILE A 133 25.23 19.89 13.90
CA ILE A 133 24.19 18.99 14.37
C ILE A 133 22.91 19.81 14.51
N ALA A 134 21.81 19.27 14.00
CA ALA A 134 20.48 19.80 14.24
C ALA A 134 19.62 18.71 14.87
N GLU A 135 19.05 19.01 16.03
CA GLU A 135 18.16 18.10 16.77
C GLU A 135 16.78 18.07 16.13
N LYS A 136 16.18 16.88 16.08
CA LYS A 136 14.81 16.71 15.57
C LYS A 136 13.78 17.08 16.64
N HIS A 137 13.00 18.12 16.39
CA HIS A 137 11.83 18.46 17.18
C HIS A 137 10.57 17.96 16.49
N THR A 138 9.86 17.05 17.15
CA THR A 138 8.53 16.62 16.71
C THR A 138 7.50 17.38 17.53
N PRO A 139 6.60 18.18 16.91
CA PRO A 139 5.52 18.84 17.63
C PRO A 139 4.72 17.85 18.47
N GLU A 140 4.35 18.25 19.67
CA GLU A 140 3.45 17.46 20.52
C GLU A 140 2.02 17.53 19.98
N ALA A 141 1.25 16.47 20.21
CA ALA A 141 -0.16 16.40 19.84
C ALA A 141 -1.04 17.21 20.81
N ASN A 142 -0.95 18.55 20.75
CA ASN A 142 -1.63 19.46 21.65
C ASN A 142 -2.38 20.60 20.90
N GLU A 143 -3.07 21.45 21.65
CA GLU A 143 -3.84 22.58 21.12
C GLU A 143 -3.02 23.51 20.21
N ALA A 144 -1.74 23.72 20.53
CA ALA A 144 -0.86 24.55 19.70
C ALA A 144 -0.60 23.89 18.34
N PHE A 145 -0.42 22.57 18.30
CA PHE A 145 -0.30 21.84 17.04
C PHE A 145 -1.59 21.91 16.22
N ALA A 146 -2.77 21.67 16.82
CA ALA A 146 -4.05 21.80 16.14
C ALA A 146 -4.24 23.19 15.50
N ARG A 147 -4.01 24.27 16.28
CA ARG A 147 -4.11 25.65 15.78
C ARG A 147 -3.11 25.94 14.68
N SER A 148 -1.87 25.45 14.81
CA SER A 148 -0.88 25.60 13.74
C SER A 148 -1.33 24.98 12.41
N ARG A 149 -2.22 23.97 12.47
CA ARG A 149 -2.80 23.25 11.34
C ARG A 149 -4.16 23.79 10.89
N GLY A 150 -4.61 24.91 11.46
CA GLY A 150 -5.84 25.58 11.08
C GLY A 150 -7.10 25.03 11.75
N PHE A 151 -6.96 24.26 12.83
CA PHE A 151 -8.09 23.79 13.63
C PHE A 151 -8.26 24.63 14.90
N ASP A 152 -9.50 24.86 15.31
CA ASP A 152 -9.80 25.61 16.54
C ASP A 152 -9.31 24.88 17.80
N SER A 153 -9.35 23.54 17.77
CA SER A 153 -8.92 22.68 18.88
C SER A 153 -8.43 21.31 18.44
N MET A 154 -7.80 20.57 19.38
CA MET A 154 -7.46 19.16 19.16
C MET A 154 -8.69 18.29 18.89
N GLU A 155 -9.80 18.56 19.57
CA GLU A 155 -11.06 17.85 19.34
C GLU A 155 -11.59 18.09 17.92
N ALA A 156 -11.53 19.32 17.41
CA ALA A 156 -11.92 19.62 16.03
C ALA A 156 -11.04 18.86 15.02
N MET A 157 -9.72 18.80 15.26
CA MET A 157 -8.80 18.04 14.42
C MET A 157 -9.11 16.53 14.45
N LYS A 158 -9.34 15.96 15.64
CA LYS A 158 -9.69 14.53 15.80
C LYS A 158 -11.03 14.20 15.15
N ALA A 159 -12.03 15.07 15.27
CA ALA A 159 -13.33 14.91 14.65
C ALA A 159 -13.23 14.89 13.12
N GLN A 160 -12.44 15.80 12.53
CA GLN A 160 -12.19 15.82 11.09
C GLN A 160 -11.48 14.55 10.63
N ILE A 161 -10.43 14.10 11.33
CA ILE A 161 -9.75 12.83 11.05
C ILE A 161 -10.73 11.65 11.10
N ARG A 162 -11.60 11.61 12.12
CA ARG A 162 -12.61 10.56 12.24
C ARG A 162 -13.56 10.56 11.06
N LYS A 163 -14.03 11.73 10.63
CA LYS A 163 -14.89 11.89 9.45
C LYS A 163 -14.20 11.39 8.18
N GLU A 164 -12.92 11.73 7.98
CA GLU A 164 -12.12 11.26 6.84
C GLU A 164 -11.98 9.73 6.83
N LYS A 165 -11.65 9.12 7.98
CA LYS A 165 -11.54 7.65 8.09
C LYS A 165 -12.89 6.96 7.92
N GLN A 166 -13.95 7.57 8.46
CA GLN A 166 -15.32 7.05 8.34
C GLN A 166 -15.76 7.03 6.88
N ALA A 167 -15.50 8.09 6.12
CA ALA A 167 -15.79 8.14 4.69
C ALA A 167 -15.04 7.03 3.91
N ILE A 168 -13.77 6.77 4.25
CA ILE A 168 -13.01 5.66 3.66
C ILE A 168 -13.64 4.29 4.00
N HIS A 169 -14.10 4.10 5.23
CA HIS A 169 -14.76 2.87 5.66
C HIS A 169 -16.11 2.67 4.99
N GLU A 170 -16.89 3.72 4.84
CA GLU A 170 -18.17 3.72 4.13
C GLU A 170 -18.00 3.41 2.65
N GLU A 171 -17.05 4.07 1.97
CA GLU A 171 -16.75 3.80 0.57
C GLU A 171 -16.27 2.34 0.37
N ALA A 172 -15.48 1.81 1.31
CA ALA A 172 -15.09 0.40 1.28
C ALA A 172 -16.27 -0.55 1.49
N ALA A 173 -17.21 -0.20 2.36
CA ALA A 173 -18.44 -0.95 2.59
C ALA A 173 -19.35 -0.93 1.34
N ASP A 174 -19.48 0.22 0.69
CA ASP A 174 -20.24 0.39 -0.56
C ASP A 174 -19.67 -0.46 -1.68
N ARG A 175 -18.35 -0.40 -1.89
CA ARG A 175 -17.67 -1.26 -2.89
C ARG A 175 -17.91 -2.74 -2.61
N LYS A 176 -17.83 -3.17 -1.34
CA LYS A 176 -18.05 -4.57 -1.00
C LYS A 176 -19.51 -4.99 -1.23
N ALA A 177 -20.47 -4.19 -0.78
CA ALA A 177 -21.89 -4.45 -0.97
C ALA A 177 -22.27 -4.47 -2.46
N GLY A 178 -21.78 -3.50 -3.25
CA GLY A 178 -21.95 -3.46 -4.70
C GLY A 178 -21.36 -4.69 -5.40
N GLN A 179 -20.17 -5.14 -4.98
CA GLN A 179 -19.58 -6.37 -5.50
C GLN A 179 -20.39 -7.63 -5.13
N ASP A 180 -20.99 -7.67 -3.93
CA ASP A 180 -21.86 -8.78 -3.51
C ASP A 180 -23.16 -8.80 -4.30
N LEU A 181 -23.77 -7.65 -4.55
CA LEU A 181 -24.93 -7.50 -5.42
C LEU A 181 -24.63 -7.94 -6.85
N LEU A 182 -23.47 -7.55 -7.40
CA LEU A 182 -23.03 -8.00 -8.71
C LEU A 182 -22.83 -9.53 -8.76
N ASN A 183 -22.30 -10.11 -7.68
CA ASN A 183 -22.17 -11.56 -7.57
C ASN A 183 -23.53 -12.27 -7.53
N MET A 184 -24.51 -11.71 -6.81
CA MET A 184 -25.89 -12.23 -6.78
C MET A 184 -26.54 -12.12 -8.17
N ALA A 185 -26.40 -11.00 -8.85
CA ALA A 185 -26.87 -10.81 -10.22
C ALA A 185 -26.23 -11.83 -11.19
N GLY A 186 -24.92 -12.09 -11.05
CA GLY A 186 -24.20 -13.13 -11.80
C GLY A 186 -24.68 -14.55 -11.50
N ALA A 187 -25.09 -14.84 -10.27
CA ALA A 187 -25.68 -16.12 -9.90
C ALA A 187 -27.07 -16.31 -10.52
N ASN A 188 -27.86 -15.23 -10.63
CA ASN A 188 -29.18 -15.22 -11.27
C ASN A 188 -29.11 -15.21 -12.81
N LEU A 189 -27.91 -15.06 -13.39
CA LEU A 189 -27.68 -15.05 -14.82
C LEU A 189 -27.86 -16.45 -15.42
N THR A 190 -28.66 -16.55 -16.49
CA THR A 190 -28.73 -17.77 -17.30
C THR A 190 -27.70 -17.66 -18.43
N VAL A 191 -26.63 -18.46 -18.32
CA VAL A 191 -25.54 -18.49 -19.30
C VAL A 191 -24.86 -19.87 -19.30
N THR A 192 -24.48 -20.32 -20.50
CA THR A 192 -23.60 -21.49 -20.67
C THR A 192 -22.16 -21.00 -20.82
N LEU A 193 -21.35 -21.20 -19.79
CA LEU A 193 -19.94 -20.82 -19.82
C LEU A 193 -19.11 -21.88 -20.55
N PRO A 194 -18.23 -21.50 -21.49
CA PRO A 194 -17.33 -22.44 -22.13
C PRO A 194 -16.37 -23.06 -21.10
N GLU A 195 -16.42 -24.37 -20.91
CA GLU A 195 -15.61 -25.08 -19.91
C GLU A 195 -14.11 -24.79 -20.05
N LYS A 196 -13.60 -24.69 -21.29
CA LYS A 196 -12.20 -24.36 -21.56
C LYS A 196 -11.82 -22.98 -21.00
N GLN A 197 -12.73 -22.00 -21.02
CA GLN A 197 -12.46 -20.67 -20.48
C GLN A 197 -12.44 -20.70 -18.95
N VAL A 198 -13.39 -21.38 -18.32
CA VAL A 198 -13.43 -21.54 -16.85
C VAL A 198 -12.17 -22.25 -16.35
N ALA A 199 -11.77 -23.34 -17.03
CA ALA A 199 -10.56 -24.09 -16.68
C ALA A 199 -9.29 -23.25 -16.84
N ALA A 200 -9.17 -22.48 -17.94
CA ALA A 200 -8.01 -21.61 -18.18
C ALA A 200 -7.91 -20.48 -17.13
N GLU A 201 -9.04 -19.89 -16.74
CA GLU A 201 -9.10 -18.86 -15.70
C GLU A 201 -8.69 -19.43 -14.33
N ALA A 202 -9.25 -20.58 -13.95
CA ALA A 202 -8.94 -21.25 -12.70
C ALA A 202 -7.46 -21.64 -12.60
N GLU A 203 -6.89 -22.16 -13.68
CA GLU A 203 -5.47 -22.52 -13.74
C GLU A 203 -4.56 -21.28 -13.63
N ARG A 204 -4.97 -20.16 -14.25
CA ARG A 204 -4.23 -18.90 -14.13
C ARG A 204 -4.20 -18.42 -12.68
N GLU A 205 -5.33 -18.44 -11.98
CA GLU A 205 -5.41 -18.03 -10.58
C GLU A 205 -4.61 -18.98 -9.66
N TYR A 206 -4.68 -20.28 -9.91
CA TYR A 206 -3.89 -21.27 -9.20
C TYR A 206 -2.38 -21.02 -9.34
N LYS A 207 -1.89 -20.79 -10.56
CA LYS A 207 -0.47 -20.45 -10.82
C LYS A 207 -0.06 -19.13 -10.17
N GLN A 208 -0.96 -18.15 -10.10
CA GLN A 208 -0.70 -16.89 -9.40
C GLN A 208 -0.53 -17.10 -7.90
N LEU A 209 -1.37 -17.94 -7.29
CA LEU A 209 -1.21 -18.34 -5.89
C LEU A 209 0.12 -19.06 -5.67
N GLU A 210 0.44 -20.06 -6.51
CA GLU A 210 1.69 -20.81 -6.42
C GLU A 210 2.91 -19.91 -6.48
N ALA A 211 2.96 -18.97 -7.43
CA ALA A 211 4.04 -18.00 -7.55
C ALA A 211 4.16 -17.11 -6.31
N LYS A 212 3.03 -16.68 -5.73
CA LYS A 212 2.99 -15.87 -4.51
C LYS A 212 3.50 -16.65 -3.29
N LEU A 213 3.10 -17.91 -3.15
CA LEU A 213 3.53 -18.79 -2.06
C LEU A 213 5.01 -19.10 -2.15
N LYS A 214 5.51 -19.41 -3.36
CA LYS A 214 6.94 -19.63 -3.63
C LYS A 214 7.77 -18.40 -3.25
N LYS A 215 7.32 -17.19 -3.62
CA LYS A 215 7.98 -15.93 -3.24
C LYS A 215 7.98 -15.69 -1.72
N SER A 216 6.97 -16.19 -1.02
CA SER A 216 6.82 -16.06 0.43
C SER A 216 7.46 -17.21 1.21
N GLY A 217 8.09 -18.19 0.54
CA GLY A 217 8.69 -19.37 1.16
C GLY A 217 7.68 -20.33 1.79
N ILE A 218 6.40 -20.24 1.45
CA ILE A 218 5.34 -21.07 2.02
C ILE A 218 5.12 -22.28 1.11
N PRO A 219 5.34 -23.53 1.58
CA PRO A 219 5.04 -24.70 0.78
C PRO A 219 3.53 -24.87 0.61
N MET A 220 3.10 -25.32 -0.57
CA MET A 220 1.68 -25.47 -0.91
C MET A 220 0.92 -26.37 0.08
N ASP A 221 1.55 -27.45 0.55
CA ASP A 221 0.95 -28.36 1.54
C ASP A 221 0.64 -27.66 2.88
N ALA A 222 1.56 -26.79 3.35
CA ALA A 222 1.32 -26.00 4.56
C ALA A 222 0.18 -24.99 4.37
N TYR A 223 0.08 -24.39 3.18
CA TYR A 223 -1.03 -23.51 2.83
C TYR A 223 -2.37 -24.27 2.87
N CYS A 224 -2.45 -25.42 2.20
CA CYS A 224 -3.65 -26.27 2.20
C CYS A 224 -4.07 -26.68 3.62
N LYS A 225 -3.11 -27.10 4.46
CA LYS A 225 -3.37 -27.42 5.88
C LYS A 225 -3.92 -26.22 6.66
N SER A 226 -3.33 -25.04 6.47
CA SER A 226 -3.80 -23.81 7.13
C SER A 226 -5.24 -23.43 6.72
N CYS A 227 -5.58 -23.67 5.45
CA CYS A 227 -6.91 -23.45 4.90
C CYS A 227 -7.87 -24.63 5.14
N ARG A 228 -7.43 -25.69 5.83
CA ARG A 228 -8.19 -26.92 6.07
C ARG A 228 -8.77 -27.52 4.78
N THR A 229 -7.98 -27.50 3.70
CA THR A 229 -8.34 -28.02 2.37
C THR A 229 -7.29 -29.00 1.85
N THR A 230 -7.60 -29.71 0.77
CA THR A 230 -6.63 -30.53 0.00
C THR A 230 -6.22 -29.80 -1.28
N PRO A 231 -5.14 -30.19 -1.98
CA PRO A 231 -4.81 -29.65 -3.29
C PRO A 231 -5.96 -29.74 -4.31
N GLU A 232 -6.71 -30.85 -4.31
CA GLU A 232 -7.87 -31.05 -5.18
C GLU A 232 -9.04 -30.14 -4.76
N GLY A 233 -9.30 -30.02 -3.45
CA GLY A 233 -10.29 -29.10 -2.91
C GLY A 233 -9.95 -27.63 -3.22
N LEU A 234 -8.67 -27.29 -3.19
CA LEU A 234 -8.17 -25.98 -3.57
C LEU A 234 -8.41 -25.72 -5.07
N HIS A 235 -8.06 -26.65 -5.96
CA HIS A 235 -8.35 -26.54 -7.39
C HIS A 235 -9.86 -26.40 -7.68
N ALA A 236 -10.71 -27.18 -7.00
CA ALA A 236 -12.16 -27.07 -7.13
C ALA A 236 -12.66 -25.67 -6.70
N SER A 237 -12.10 -25.12 -5.60
CA SER A 237 -12.43 -23.77 -5.14
C SER A 237 -12.02 -22.68 -6.14
N PHE A 238 -10.89 -22.84 -6.82
CA PHE A 238 -10.47 -21.94 -7.90
C PHE A 238 -11.40 -22.04 -9.10
N ARG A 239 -11.85 -23.25 -9.47
CA ARG A 239 -12.84 -23.42 -10.54
C ARG A 239 -14.16 -22.72 -10.22
N GLN A 240 -14.67 -22.88 -9.00
CA GLN A 240 -15.89 -22.20 -8.56
C GLN A 240 -15.71 -20.67 -8.54
N SER A 241 -14.56 -20.20 -8.08
CA SER A 241 -14.22 -18.77 -8.05
C SER A 241 -14.12 -18.17 -9.46
N ALA A 242 -13.47 -18.88 -10.38
CA ALA A 242 -13.39 -18.51 -11.78
C ALA A 242 -14.77 -18.45 -12.45
N GLU A 243 -15.64 -19.43 -12.19
CA GLU A 243 -17.02 -19.42 -12.69
C GLU A 243 -17.78 -18.19 -12.18
N LYS A 244 -17.74 -17.95 -10.86
CA LYS A 244 -18.38 -16.79 -10.22
C LYS A 244 -17.87 -15.47 -10.79
N ARG A 245 -16.57 -15.37 -11.03
CA ARG A 245 -15.93 -14.17 -11.60
C ARG A 245 -16.38 -13.93 -13.04
N LEU A 246 -16.38 -14.96 -13.87
CA LEU A 246 -16.86 -14.88 -15.26
C LEU A 246 -18.34 -14.48 -15.32
N ARG A 247 -19.18 -15.08 -14.46
CA ARG A 247 -20.59 -14.67 -14.30
C ARG A 247 -20.72 -13.21 -13.89
N GLY A 248 -19.91 -12.74 -12.95
CA GLY A 248 -19.89 -11.33 -12.53
C GLY A 248 -19.50 -10.38 -13.66
N ILE A 249 -18.49 -10.72 -14.47
CA ILE A 249 -18.09 -9.91 -15.63
C ILE A 249 -19.22 -9.85 -16.67
N LEU A 250 -19.84 -10.99 -16.96
CA LEU A 250 -20.94 -11.07 -17.92
C LEU A 250 -22.18 -10.34 -17.42
N ALA A 251 -22.50 -10.44 -16.13
CA ALA A 251 -23.59 -9.71 -15.51
C ALA A 251 -23.33 -8.19 -15.55
N ALA A 252 -22.11 -7.75 -15.21
CA ALA A 252 -21.75 -6.33 -15.28
C ALA A 252 -21.95 -5.79 -16.69
N LYS A 253 -21.48 -6.52 -17.70
CA LYS A 253 -21.68 -6.15 -19.10
C LYS A 253 -23.15 -6.10 -19.49
N ALA A 254 -23.90 -7.18 -19.23
CA ALA A 254 -25.31 -7.24 -19.62
C ALA A 254 -26.18 -6.18 -18.91
N ILE A 255 -25.92 -5.91 -17.62
CA ILE A 255 -26.59 -4.83 -16.89
C ILE A 255 -26.20 -3.47 -17.46
N SER A 256 -24.92 -3.27 -17.79
CA SER A 256 -24.48 -2.00 -18.39
C SER A 256 -25.16 -1.71 -19.73
N GLU A 257 -25.39 -2.74 -20.55
CA GLU A 257 -26.11 -2.62 -21.82
C GLU A 257 -27.61 -2.37 -21.60
N ALA A 258 -28.22 -3.07 -20.64
CA ALA A 258 -29.64 -2.92 -20.31
C ALA A 258 -29.97 -1.53 -19.73
N GLU A 259 -29.08 -0.98 -18.90
CA GLU A 259 -29.28 0.29 -18.19
C GLU A 259 -28.59 1.49 -18.85
N GLY A 260 -27.89 1.28 -19.97
CA GLY A 260 -27.16 2.34 -20.67
C GLY A 260 -25.97 2.92 -19.89
N ILE A 261 -25.33 2.13 -19.03
CA ILE A 261 -24.19 2.56 -18.21
C ILE A 261 -22.91 2.47 -19.04
N VAL A 262 -22.30 3.62 -19.33
CA VAL A 262 -21.06 3.70 -20.12
C VAL A 262 -19.97 4.46 -19.36
N ALA A 263 -18.71 4.16 -19.69
CA ALA A 263 -17.57 4.96 -19.28
C ALA A 263 -17.20 5.92 -20.41
N HIS A 264 -17.17 7.22 -20.11
CA HIS A 264 -16.76 8.23 -21.06
C HIS A 264 -15.23 8.33 -21.11
N THR A 265 -14.71 8.78 -22.26
CA THR A 265 -13.26 8.94 -22.47
C THR A 265 -12.61 9.83 -21.41
N ASP A 266 -13.30 10.87 -20.96
CA ASP A 266 -12.80 11.78 -19.92
C ASP A 266 -12.64 11.08 -18.57
N GLU A 267 -13.54 10.15 -18.23
CA GLU A 267 -13.47 9.36 -17.00
C GLU A 267 -12.30 8.36 -17.08
N VAL A 268 -12.09 7.73 -18.24
CA VAL A 268 -10.94 6.86 -18.48
C VAL A 268 -9.63 7.63 -18.31
N ASN A 269 -9.54 8.84 -18.88
CA ASN A 269 -8.37 9.70 -18.74
C ASN A 269 -8.18 10.20 -17.30
N ALA A 270 -9.26 10.48 -16.57
CA ALA A 270 -9.20 10.82 -15.15
C ALA A 270 -8.69 9.64 -14.32
N GLU A 271 -9.11 8.41 -14.63
CA GLU A 271 -8.68 7.21 -13.92
C GLU A 271 -7.19 6.92 -14.15
N TYR A 272 -6.68 7.13 -15.37
CA TYR A 272 -5.23 7.05 -15.63
C TYR A 272 -4.43 8.04 -14.78
N ARG A 273 -4.88 9.30 -14.67
CA ARG A 273 -4.24 10.31 -13.81
C ARG A 273 -4.31 9.92 -12.33
N ARG A 274 -5.44 9.36 -11.89
CA ARG A 274 -5.63 8.86 -10.52
C ARG A 274 -4.64 7.74 -10.21
N LEU A 275 -4.52 6.75 -11.09
CA LEU A 275 -3.59 5.63 -10.94
C LEU A 275 -2.12 6.10 -10.97
N ALA A 276 -1.79 7.08 -11.81
CA ALA A 276 -0.46 7.67 -11.89
C ALA A 276 -0.03 8.33 -10.57
N ALA A 277 -0.92 9.15 -10.00
CA ALA A 277 -0.70 9.77 -8.70
C ALA A 277 -0.62 8.72 -7.56
N GLN A 278 -1.48 7.71 -7.59
CA GLN A 278 -1.53 6.67 -6.55
C GLN A 278 -0.25 5.82 -6.51
N HIS A 279 0.31 5.48 -7.66
CA HIS A 279 1.48 4.61 -7.76
C HIS A 279 2.81 5.38 -7.90
N ASN A 280 2.76 6.72 -7.98
CA ASN A 280 3.91 7.57 -8.30
C ASN A 280 4.63 7.10 -9.59
N THR A 281 3.84 6.65 -10.57
CA THR A 281 4.30 6.13 -11.85
C THR A 281 3.79 7.05 -12.96
N PRO A 282 4.62 7.47 -13.92
CA PRO A 282 4.17 8.29 -15.03
C PRO A 282 2.99 7.66 -15.78
N GLU A 283 2.00 8.47 -16.15
CA GLU A 283 0.79 8.00 -16.82
C GLU A 283 1.09 7.18 -18.09
N ALA A 284 2.11 7.58 -18.85
CA ALA A 284 2.55 6.88 -20.05
C ALA A 284 2.96 5.42 -19.77
N GLU A 285 3.58 5.13 -18.62
CA GLU A 285 3.94 3.75 -18.24
C GLU A 285 2.71 2.94 -17.84
N ILE A 286 1.72 3.57 -17.19
CA ILE A 286 0.46 2.90 -16.85
C ILE A 286 -0.31 2.53 -18.12
N ARG A 287 -0.36 3.43 -19.10
CA ARG A 287 -1.03 3.20 -20.39
C ARG A 287 -0.40 2.07 -21.21
N LYS A 288 0.89 1.76 -21.02
CA LYS A 288 1.55 0.61 -21.66
C LYS A 288 1.08 -0.73 -21.08
N VAL A 289 0.67 -0.75 -19.81
CA VAL A 289 0.29 -1.98 -19.09
C VAL A 289 -1.23 -2.17 -19.06
N LEU A 290 -1.99 -1.08 -18.98
CA LEU A 290 -3.45 -1.08 -18.90
C LEU A 290 -4.03 -0.43 -20.17
N SER A 291 -4.75 -1.22 -20.97
CA SER A 291 -5.44 -0.71 -22.16
C SER A 291 -6.63 0.18 -21.80
N PRO A 292 -7.01 1.16 -22.66
CA PRO A 292 -8.17 2.01 -22.41
C PRO A 292 -9.45 1.21 -22.21
N ASP A 293 -9.64 0.12 -22.98
CA ASP A 293 -10.79 -0.77 -22.85
C ASP A 293 -10.84 -1.47 -21.50
N ALA A 294 -9.69 -1.87 -20.94
CA ALA A 294 -9.64 -2.49 -19.62
C ALA A 294 -10.01 -1.49 -18.51
N VAL A 295 -9.54 -0.25 -18.63
CA VAL A 295 -9.90 0.83 -17.69
C VAL A 295 -11.40 1.18 -17.83
N ALA A 296 -11.91 1.31 -19.05
CA ALA A 296 -13.32 1.55 -19.32
C ALA A 296 -14.20 0.43 -18.75
N ALA A 297 -13.84 -0.84 -18.95
CA ALA A 297 -14.56 -1.98 -18.41
C ALA A 297 -14.56 -1.99 -16.88
N ALA A 298 -13.45 -1.62 -16.24
CA ALA A 298 -13.37 -1.50 -14.78
C ALA A 298 -14.28 -0.37 -14.27
N LEU A 299 -14.29 0.79 -14.93
CA LEU A 299 -15.17 1.91 -14.58
C LEU A 299 -16.65 1.56 -14.78
N VAL A 300 -17.01 0.92 -15.89
CA VAL A 300 -18.38 0.43 -16.12
C VAL A 300 -18.79 -0.54 -15.02
N SER A 301 -17.92 -1.49 -14.65
CA SER A 301 -18.20 -2.43 -13.57
C SER A 301 -18.43 -1.71 -12.23
N GLN A 302 -17.62 -0.70 -11.90
CA GLN A 302 -17.82 0.13 -10.70
C GLN A 302 -19.15 0.89 -10.73
N LYS A 303 -19.50 1.48 -11.87
CA LYS A 303 -20.79 2.17 -12.04
C LYS A 303 -21.98 1.21 -11.92
N VAL A 304 -21.87 0.01 -12.47
CA VAL A 304 -22.90 -1.04 -12.32
C VAL A 304 -23.03 -1.44 -10.85
N GLN A 305 -21.93 -1.62 -10.13
CA GLN A 305 -21.98 -1.92 -8.68
C GLN A 305 -22.67 -0.80 -7.89
N ALA A 306 -22.37 0.47 -8.22
CA ALA A 306 -23.02 1.62 -7.60
C ALA A 306 -24.52 1.69 -7.94
N PHE A 307 -24.89 1.44 -9.20
CA PHE A 307 -26.28 1.34 -9.64
C PHE A 307 -27.03 0.23 -8.89
N LEU A 308 -26.44 -0.96 -8.79
CA LEU A 308 -27.05 -2.08 -8.06
C LEU A 308 -27.25 -1.72 -6.59
N LEU A 309 -26.27 -1.09 -5.96
CA LEU A 309 -26.36 -0.67 -4.56
C LEU A 309 -27.45 0.39 -4.34
N ALA A 310 -27.57 1.37 -5.24
CA ALA A 310 -28.59 2.41 -5.16
C ALA A 310 -30.02 1.87 -5.29
N ASN A 311 -30.19 0.73 -5.96
CA ASN A 311 -31.50 0.10 -6.17
C ASN A 311 -31.69 -1.20 -5.35
N ALA A 312 -30.83 -1.47 -4.38
CA ALA A 312 -30.89 -2.65 -3.52
C ALA A 312 -31.73 -2.40 -2.24
N GLN A 313 -32.19 -3.49 -1.63
CA GLN A 313 -32.71 -3.47 -0.25
C GLN A 313 -31.53 -3.59 0.72
N VAL A 314 -30.99 -2.44 1.15
CA VAL A 314 -29.76 -2.39 1.95
C VAL A 314 -30.09 -2.38 3.45
N THR A 315 -29.54 -3.35 4.18
CA THR A 315 -29.47 -3.30 5.65
C THR A 315 -28.05 -2.92 6.07
N SER A 316 -27.86 -1.77 6.71
CA SER A 316 -26.52 -1.34 7.17
C SER A 316 -26.26 -1.76 8.61
N VAL A 317 -25.09 -2.35 8.86
CA VAL A 317 -24.60 -2.72 10.19
C VAL A 317 -23.19 -2.22 10.41
N THR A 318 -22.88 -1.81 11.64
CA THR A 318 -21.51 -1.51 12.05
C THR A 318 -20.88 -2.77 12.62
N ASP A 319 -19.76 -3.19 12.04
CA ASP A 319 -19.04 -4.36 12.53
C ASP A 319 -18.51 -4.13 13.95
N PRO A 320 -18.38 -5.17 14.78
CA PRO A 320 -17.68 -5.05 16.04
C PRO A 320 -16.23 -4.63 15.81
N ALA A 321 -15.67 -3.88 16.75
CA ALA A 321 -14.25 -3.54 16.71
C ALA A 321 -13.41 -4.84 16.62
N PRO A 322 -12.41 -4.92 15.72
CA PRO A 322 -11.58 -6.11 15.58
C PRO A 322 -10.87 -6.41 16.91
N GLN A 323 -11.08 -7.63 17.45
CA GLN A 323 -10.59 -8.06 18.77
C GLN A 323 -9.06 -8.07 18.90
N ASN A 324 -8.30 -7.98 17.79
CA ASN A 324 -6.84 -8.04 17.78
C ASN A 324 -6.13 -6.68 17.88
N ALA A 325 -6.83 -5.60 18.23
CA ALA A 325 -6.20 -4.29 18.41
C ALA A 325 -5.50 -4.10 19.78
N THR A 326 -5.33 -5.16 20.60
CA THR A 326 -4.74 -5.05 21.96
C THR A 326 -3.31 -5.62 22.07
N SER A 327 -2.76 -6.28 21.04
CA SER A 327 -1.41 -6.86 21.09
C SER A 327 -0.46 -6.20 20.10
N ALA A 328 -0.14 -4.93 20.37
CA ALA A 328 1.08 -4.29 19.87
C ALA A 328 1.61 -3.39 20.99
N LYS A 329 1.97 -4.03 22.11
CA LYS A 329 2.98 -3.51 23.04
C LYS A 329 4.30 -4.15 22.61
N GLU A 330 5.31 -3.29 22.48
CA GLU A 330 6.74 -3.59 22.64
C GLU A 330 7.31 -4.73 21.78
N VAL A 331 7.85 -4.35 20.61
CA VAL A 331 9.19 -4.75 20.18
C VAL A 331 9.89 -3.51 19.61
#